data_AF-A0A9P0M9Q1-F1
#
_entry.id   AF-A0A9P0M9Q1-F1
#
_cell.length_a   1.000
_cell.length_b   1.000
_cell.length_c   1.000
_cell.angle_alpha   90.00
_cell.angle_beta   90.00
_cell.angle_gamma   90.00
#
_symmetry.space_group_name_H-M   'P 1'
#
loop_
_entity.id
_entity.type
_entity.pdbx_description
1 polymer ?
#
loop_
_entity_poly.entity_id
_entity_poly.type
_entity_poly.pdbx_seq_one_letter_code
_entity_poly.pdbx_strand_id
1 'polypeptide(L)' 'MKLDKSRSYHTASLQIAFMIAKQKKPHTIGQEVIKPCVLKATQIILGEDAEQKMKYISLSNNTVKRRIDDIAADIK' A
#
# COMPACT_ATOMS: atom_id res chain seq x y z
N MET A 1 8.50 -12.41 -17.70
CA MET A 1 9.03 -12.22 -16.32
C MET A 1 7.86 -12.26 -15.35
N LYS A 2 7.62 -13.40 -14.69
CA LYS A 2 6.55 -13.50 -13.67
C LYS A 2 7.07 -12.78 -12.43
N LEU A 3 6.56 -11.58 -12.14
CA LEU A 3 6.74 -10.98 -10.82
C LEU A 3 6.18 -11.98 -9.80
N ASP A 4 7.04 -12.45 -8.90
CA ASP A 4 6.61 -13.19 -7.73
C ASP A 4 5.48 -12.39 -7.05
N LYS A 5 4.28 -12.97 -6.96
CA LYS A 5 3.07 -12.30 -6.46
C LYS A 5 3.26 -11.73 -5.04
N SER A 6 4.11 -12.36 -4.22
CA SER A 6 4.46 -11.86 -2.89
C SER A 6 5.24 -10.54 -2.97
N ARG A 7 6.19 -10.47 -3.91
CA ARG A 7 7.01 -9.29 -4.16
C ARG A 7 6.16 -8.11 -4.67
N SER A 8 5.15 -8.35 -5.52
CA SER A 8 4.32 -7.25 -6.07
C SER A 8 3.47 -6.53 -5.02
N TYR A 9 2.83 -7.25 -4.09
CA TYR A 9 2.03 -6.61 -3.02
C TYR A 9 2.92 -5.87 -2.03
N HIS A 10 4.09 -6.44 -1.72
CA HIS A 10 5.08 -5.78 -0.90
C HIS A 10 5.55 -4.47 -1.55
N THR A 11 5.97 -4.49 -2.82
CA THR A 11 6.39 -3.28 -3.54
C THR A 11 5.29 -2.23 -3.60
N ALA A 12 4.04 -2.62 -3.89
CA ALA A 12 2.92 -1.68 -3.93
C ALA A 12 2.73 -0.95 -2.59
N SER A 13 2.73 -1.68 -1.48
CA SER A 13 2.58 -1.05 -0.16
C SER A 13 3.78 -0.19 0.24
N LEU A 14 5.00 -0.52 -0.22
CA LEU A 14 6.21 0.27 0.06
C LEU A 14 6.11 1.61 -0.68
N GLN A 15 5.68 1.57 -1.94
CA GLN A 15 5.49 2.76 -2.75
C GLN A 15 4.38 3.66 -2.20
N ILE A 16 3.29 3.09 -1.69
CA ILE A 16 2.23 3.87 -1.04
C ILE A 16 2.76 4.55 0.24
N ALA A 17 3.50 3.82 1.08
CA ALA A 17 4.12 4.40 2.28
C ALA A 17 5.09 5.53 1.94
N PHE A 18 5.92 5.34 0.90
CA PHE A 18 6.81 6.38 0.38
C PHE A 18 6.04 7.64 -0.07
N MET A 19 4.95 7.48 -0.84
CA MET A 19 4.13 8.60 -1.29
C MET A 19 3.46 9.36 -0.14
N ILE A 20 3.03 8.66 0.91
CA ILE A 20 2.48 9.27 2.14
C ILE A 20 3.55 10.12 2.83
N ALA A 21 4.74 9.55 3.06
CA ALA A 21 5.86 10.25 3.69
C ALA A 21 6.32 11.46 2.86
N LYS A 22 6.49 11.30 1.54
CA LYS A 22 6.88 12.36 0.61
C LYS A 22 5.91 13.56 0.65
N GLN A 23 4.62 13.29 0.80
CA GLN A 23 3.58 14.31 0.91
C GLN A 23 3.36 14.83 2.35
N LYS A 24 4.19 14.38 3.31
CA LYS A 24 4.09 14.72 4.74
C LYS A 24 2.69 14.47 5.32
N LYS A 25 2.03 13.40 4.86
CA LYS A 25 0.71 13.00 5.36
C LYS A 25 0.84 12.05 6.56
N PRO A 26 -0.15 12.01 7.47
CA PRO A 26 -0.17 11.02 8.53
C PRO A 26 -0.17 9.60 7.96
N HIS A 27 0.58 8.69 8.58
CA HIS A 27 0.63 7.29 8.16
C HIS A 27 -0.74 6.58 8.24
N THR A 28 -1.67 7.12 9.04
CA THR A 28 -3.04 6.60 9.21
C THR A 28 -3.87 6.68 7.93
N ILE A 29 -3.57 7.62 7.04
CA ILE A 29 -4.29 7.80 5.77
C ILE A 29 -4.23 6.55 4.88
N GLY A 30 -3.20 5.71 5.04
CA GLY A 30 -3.05 4.45 4.33
C GLY A 30 -4.19 3.47 4.62
N GLN A 31 -4.55 3.32 5.90
CA GLN A 31 -5.61 2.41 6.33
C GLN A 31 -6.99 3.05 6.19
N GLU A 32 -7.12 4.33 6.57
CA GLU A 32 -8.40 5.03 6.68
C GLU A 32 -8.99 5.43 5.33
N VAL A 33 -8.14 5.79 4.36
CA VAL A 33 -8.58 6.37 3.09
C VAL A 33 -8.08 5.55 1.90
N ILE A 34 -6.76 5.36 1.79
CA ILE A 34 -6.17 4.79 0.59
C ILE A 34 -6.62 3.34 0.38
N LYS A 35 -6.63 2.52 1.44
CA LYS A 35 -7.08 1.13 1.32
C LYS A 35 -8.54 1.01 0.87
N PRO A 36 -9.53 1.68 1.50
CA PRO A 36 -10.90 1.72 0.98
C PRO A 36 -11.02 2.20 -0.46
N CYS A 37 -10.30 3.27 -0.84
CA CYS A 37 -10.34 3.81 -2.20
C CYS A 37 -9.82 2.81 -3.25
N VAL A 38 -8.68 2.17 -2.98
CA VAL A 38 -8.09 1.17 -3.89
C VAL A 38 -9.04 -0.01 -4.07
N LEU A 39 -9.61 -0.52 -2.97
CA LEU A 39 -10.57 -1.63 -3.04
C LEU A 39 -11.81 -1.23 -3.84
N LYS A 40 -12.43 -0.08 -3.52
CA LYS A 40 -13.66 0.35 -4.17
C LYS A 40 -13.47 0.61 -5.66
N ALA A 41 -12.41 1.33 -6.04
CA ALA A 41 -12.10 1.59 -7.45
C ALA A 41 -11.82 0.30 -8.21
N THR A 42 -11.06 -0.63 -7.61
CA THR A 42 -10.76 -1.93 -8.23
C THR A 42 -12.04 -2.75 -8.42
N GLN A 43 -12.92 -2.79 -7.42
CA GLN A 43 -14.21 -3.48 -7.51
C GLN A 43 -15.05 -2.93 -8.68
N ILE A 44 -15.17 -1.60 -8.78
CA ILE A 44 -16.00 -0.94 -9.80
C ILE A 44 -15.45 -1.20 -11.21
N ILE A 45 -14.13 -1.08 -11.40
CA ILE A 45 -13.51 -1.08 -12.73
C ILE A 45 -13.15 -2.50 -13.19
N LEU A 46 -12.69 -3.34 -12.28
CA LEU A 46 -12.06 -4.63 -12.58
C LEU A 46 -12.80 -5.84 -11.97
N GLY A 47 -13.84 -5.59 -11.17
CA GLY A 47 -14.66 -6.62 -10.54
C GLY A 47 -14.13 -7.13 -9.19
N GLU A 48 -14.95 -7.95 -8.54
CA GLU A 48 -14.71 -8.44 -7.16
C GLU A 48 -13.45 -9.31 -7.04
N ASP A 49 -13.17 -10.16 -8.02
CA ASP A 49 -11.97 -11.01 -8.02
C ASP A 49 -10.68 -10.20 -7.99
N ALA A 50 -10.66 -9.03 -8.64
CA ALA A 50 -9.54 -8.12 -8.61
C ALA A 50 -9.46 -7.40 -7.25
N GLU A 51 -10.59 -6.97 -6.69
CA GLU A 51 -10.65 -6.37 -5.35
C GLU A 51 -10.09 -7.32 -4.28
N GLN A 52 -10.47 -8.60 -4.29
CA GLN A 52 -9.97 -9.59 -3.32
C GLN A 52 -8.44 -9.73 -3.39
N LYS A 53 -7.85 -9.63 -4.59
CA LYS A 53 -6.39 -9.63 -4.76
C LYS A 53 -5.74 -8.37 -4.17
N MET A 54 -6.40 -7.21 -4.24
CA MET A 54 -5.87 -5.97 -3.67
C MET A 54 -5.87 -5.95 -2.14
N LYS A 55 -6.67 -6.80 -1.48
CA LYS A 55 -6.67 -6.90 0.00
C LYS A 55 -5.32 -7.34 0.58
N TYR A 56 -4.51 -8.07 -0.20
CA TYR A 56 -3.15 -8.49 0.16
C TYR A 56 -2.15 -7.33 0.26
N ILE A 57 -2.48 -6.14 -0.24
CA ILE A 57 -1.69 -4.94 0.02
C ILE A 57 -1.89 -4.54 1.48
N SER A 58 -0.85 -4.76 2.30
CA SER A 58 -0.88 -4.39 3.71
C SER A 58 -0.67 -2.89 3.88
N LEU A 59 -1.73 -2.17 4.25
CA LEU A 59 -1.72 -0.72 4.52
C LEU A 59 -2.19 -0.40 5.93
N SER A 60 -2.05 -1.34 6.89
CA SER A 60 -2.39 -1.03 8.29
C SER A 60 -1.49 0.07 8.83
N ASN A 61 -1.98 0.84 9.81
CA ASN A 61 -1.23 1.96 10.39
C ASN A 61 0.19 1.54 10.80
N ASN A 62 0.32 0.39 11.47
CA ASN A 62 1.61 -0.17 11.88
C ASN A 62 2.50 -0.54 10.69
N THR A 63 1.92 -1.11 9.61
CA THR A 63 2.68 -1.48 8.41
C THR A 63 3.20 -0.24 7.68
N VAL A 64 2.34 0.76 7.49
CA VAL A 64 2.69 2.01 6.79
C VAL A 64 3.77 2.74 7.58
N LYS A 65 3.61 2.87 8.91
CA LYS A 65 4.63 3.45 9.77
C LYS A 65 5.97 2.73 9.63
N ARG A 66 5.98 1.40 9.79
CA ARG A 66 7.22 0.60 9.68
C ARG A 66 7.91 0.81 8.34
N ARG A 67 7.17 0.83 7.24
CA ARG A 67 7.74 1.05 5.90
C ARG A 67 8.34 2.44 5.74
N ILE A 68 7.73 3.47 6.34
CA ILE A 68 8.29 4.82 6.36
C ILE A 68 9.61 4.83 7.16
N ASP A 69 9.63 4.17 8.31
CA ASP A 69 10.82 4.04 9.15
C ASP A 69 11.94 3.27 8.40
N ASP A 70 11.60 2.17 7.72
CA ASP A 70 12.53 1.37 6.89
C ASP A 70 13.15 2.22 5.77
N ILE A 71 12.34 3.01 5.05
CA ILE A 71 12.81 3.93 4.00
C ILE A 71 13.72 5.01 4.58
N ALA A 72 13.37 5.58 5.74
CA ALA A 72 14.19 6.60 6.39
C ALA A 72 15.54 6.04 6.86
N ALA A 73 15.59 4.77 7.24
CA ALA A 73 16.83 4.11 7.65
C ALA A 73 17.75 3.78 6.46
N ASP A 74 17.19 3.51 5.27
CA ASP A 74 17.94 3.17 4.05
C ASP A 74 18.57 4.39 3.35
N ILE A 75 18.05 5.59 3.59
CA ILE A 75 18.58 6.86 3.05
C ILE A 75 19.84 7.35 3.82
N LYS A 76 20.33 6.58 4.80
CA LYS A 76 21.52 6.94 5.59
C LYS A 76 22.82 6.98 4.78
#